data_AF-A0AA41MLR0-F1
#
_entry.id   AF-A0AA41MLR0-F1
#
_cell.length_a   1.000
_cell.length_b   1.000
_cell.length_c   1.000
_cell.angle_alpha   90.00
_cell.angle_beta   90.00
_cell.angle_gamma   90.00
#
_symmetry.space_group_name_H-M   'P 1'
#
loop_
_entity.id
_entity.type
_entity.pdbx_description
1 polymer ?
#
loop_
_entity_poly.entity_id
_entity_poly.type
_entity_poly.pdbx_seq_one_letter_code
_entity_poly.pdbx_strand_id
1 'polypeptide(L)'
;KKKQQDVLGFLEANKIGFEEKDIAANEENRKWMRENVPENSRPATGYPLPPQIFNESQYRGDYDAFFEARENNAVYAFLGLTAPPGSKVFDFSLLYRSFYCC
;
A
#
# COMPACT_ATOMS: atom_id res chain seq x y z
N LYS A 1 8.73 -1.95 -11.52
CA LYS A 1 9.30 -0.59 -11.37
C LYS A 1 8.29 0.54 -11.59
N LYS A 2 7.69 0.74 -12.77
CA LYS A 2 6.72 1.85 -12.96
C LYS A 2 5.56 1.85 -11.94
N LYS A 3 4.94 0.69 -11.70
CA LYS A 3 3.87 0.52 -10.70
C LYS A 3 4.29 0.91 -9.28
N GLN A 4 5.47 0.46 -8.82
CA GLN A 4 6.02 0.85 -7.51
C GLN A 4 6.23 2.37 -7.44
N GLN A 5 6.90 2.95 -8.43
CA GLN A 5 7.18 4.39 -8.46
C GLN A 5 5.92 5.26 -8.49
N ASP A 6 4.83 4.78 -9.11
CA ASP A 6 3.54 5.47 -9.10
C ASP A 6 2.89 5.45 -7.69
N VAL A 7 2.95 4.32 -6.98
CA VAL A 7 2.49 4.24 -5.59
C VAL A 7 3.33 5.16 -4.70
N LEU A 8 4.65 5.06 -4.78
CA LEU A 8 5.59 5.86 -3.98
C LEU A 8 5.42 7.36 -4.25
N GLY A 9 5.39 7.76 -5.52
CA GLY A 9 5.19 9.14 -5.92
C GLY A 9 3.83 9.69 -5.46
N PHE A 10 2.78 8.88 -5.43
CA PHE A 10 1.50 9.29 -4.86
C PHE A 10 1.61 9.51 -3.35
N LEU A 11 2.23 8.59 -2.60
CA LEU A 11 2.38 8.71 -1.15
C LEU A 11 3.22 9.95 -0.79
N GLU A 12 4.32 10.20 -1.51
CA GLU A 12 5.15 11.39 -1.37
C GLU A 12 4.38 12.68 -1.66
N ALA A 13 3.68 12.75 -2.81
CA ALA A 13 2.93 13.94 -3.22
C ALA A 13 1.82 14.30 -2.23
N ASN A 14 1.21 13.30 -1.58
CA ASN A 14 0.17 13.47 -0.57
C ASN A 14 0.71 13.55 0.86
N LYS A 15 2.04 13.57 1.04
CA LYS A 15 2.74 13.63 2.34
C LYS A 15 2.28 12.54 3.31
N ILE A 16 2.03 11.34 2.79
CA ILE A 16 1.70 10.15 3.56
C ILE A 16 3.02 9.50 3.98
N GLY A 17 3.19 9.20 5.27
CA GLY A 17 4.41 8.55 5.77
C GLY A 17 4.48 7.08 5.33
N PHE A 18 5.60 6.65 4.75
CA PHE A 18 5.82 5.27 4.36
C PHE A 18 7.28 4.86 4.52
N GLU A 19 7.52 3.55 4.50
CA GLU A 19 8.82 2.91 4.38
C GLU A 19 8.80 1.96 3.17
N GLU A 20 9.83 2.02 2.36
CA GLU A 20 10.07 1.04 1.31
C GLU A 20 10.75 -0.20 1.89
N LYS A 21 10.14 -1.37 1.68
CA LYS A 21 10.70 -2.65 2.07
C LYS A 21 11.20 -3.37 0.81
N ASP A 22 12.44 -3.09 0.42
CA ASP A 22 13.02 -3.72 -0.78
C ASP A 22 13.07 -5.25 -0.62
N ILE A 23 12.39 -5.98 -1.51
CA ILE A 23 12.37 -7.45 -1.56
C ILE A 23 13.39 -8.04 -2.54
N ALA A 24 14.01 -7.20 -3.37
CA ALA A 24 15.00 -7.64 -4.35
C ALA A 24 16.32 -7.96 -3.65
N ALA A 25 16.79 -7.06 -2.79
CA ALA A 25 18.04 -7.23 -2.05
C ALA A 25 17.87 -7.82 -0.64
N ASN A 26 16.69 -7.75 -0.03
CA ASN A 26 16.44 -8.28 1.32
C ASN A 26 15.50 -9.49 1.29
N GLU A 27 16.05 -10.65 1.67
CA GLU A 27 15.32 -11.92 1.70
C GLU A 27 14.26 -11.98 2.80
N GLU A 28 14.49 -11.35 3.95
CA GLU A 28 13.53 -11.29 5.05
C GLU A 28 12.28 -10.52 4.62
N ASN A 29 12.45 -9.36 4.00
CA ASN A 29 11.33 -8.59 3.43
C ASN A 29 10.57 -9.40 2.38
N ARG A 30 11.30 -10.10 1.49
CA ARG A 30 10.70 -10.93 0.44
C ARG A 30 9.87 -12.08 1.02
N LYS A 31 10.38 -12.75 2.04
CA LYS A 31 9.69 -13.84 2.73
C LYS A 31 8.46 -13.30 3.46
N TRP A 32 8.64 -12.24 4.25
CA TRP A 32 7.57 -11.60 5.00
C TRP A 32 6.42 -11.15 4.10
N MET A 33 6.72 -10.47 2.98
CA MET A 33 5.70 -10.06 2.01
C MET A 33 4.89 -11.26 1.50
N ARG A 34 5.56 -12.35 1.09
CA ARG A 34 4.88 -13.54 0.55
C ARG A 34 4.00 -14.25 1.58
N GLU A 35 4.42 -14.27 2.83
CA GLU A 35 3.68 -14.90 3.94
C GLU A 35 2.47 -14.06 4.36
N ASN A 36 2.58 -12.72 4.34
CA ASN A 36 1.54 -11.80 4.82
C ASN A 36 0.56 -11.34 3.73
N VAL A 37 0.82 -11.60 2.44
CA VAL A 37 -0.21 -11.46 1.40
C VAL A 37 -1.26 -12.56 1.57
N PRO A 38 -2.55 -12.20 1.75
CA PRO A 38 -3.66 -13.14 1.88
C PRO A 38 -3.78 -14.07 0.68
N GLU A 39 -4.20 -15.32 0.91
CA GLU A 39 -4.27 -16.33 -0.13
C GLU A 39 -5.20 -15.96 -1.29
N ASN A 40 -6.32 -15.29 -1.00
CA ASN A 40 -7.26 -14.78 -2.01
C ASN A 40 -6.71 -13.62 -2.85
N SER A 41 -5.60 -13.02 -2.44
CA SER A 41 -4.90 -11.95 -3.17
C SER A 41 -3.61 -12.45 -3.84
N ARG A 42 -3.31 -13.75 -3.77
CA ARG A 42 -2.16 -14.35 -4.45
C ARG A 42 -2.52 -14.65 -5.91
N PRO A 43 -1.55 -14.54 -6.85
CA PRO A 43 -1.78 -14.95 -8.22
C PRO A 43 -2.00 -16.48 -8.29
N ALA A 44 -2.75 -16.93 -9.31
CA ALA A 44 -3.00 -18.35 -9.55
C ALA A 44 -1.70 -19.17 -9.74
N THR A 45 -0.64 -18.51 -10.22
CA THR A 45 0.69 -19.11 -10.40
C THR A 45 1.78 -18.14 -9.96
N GLY A 46 2.77 -18.63 -9.23
CA GLY A 46 3.94 -17.84 -8.82
C GLY A 46 3.76 -17.11 -7.50
N TYR A 47 4.52 -16.03 -7.29
CA TYR A 47 4.51 -15.24 -6.07
C TYR A 47 3.84 -13.88 -6.30
N PRO A 48 3.22 -13.28 -5.28
CA PRO A 48 2.77 -11.89 -5.37
C PRO A 48 3.94 -10.99 -5.76
N LEU A 49 3.69 -10.11 -6.74
CA LEU A 49 4.68 -9.20 -7.30
C LEU A 49 4.51 -7.80 -6.72
N PRO A 50 5.59 -7.04 -6.55
CA PRO A 50 5.50 -5.67 -6.04
C PRO A 50 4.87 -4.70 -7.06
N PRO A 51 4.18 -3.63 -6.64
CA PRO A 51 4.03 -3.18 -5.25
C PRO A 51 3.02 -4.01 -4.44
N GLN A 52 3.34 -4.31 -3.19
CA GLN A 52 2.39 -4.83 -2.19
C GLN A 52 2.31 -3.84 -1.02
N ILE A 53 1.10 -3.38 -0.71
CA ILE A 53 0.87 -2.27 0.23
C ILE A 53 0.33 -2.83 1.54
N PHE A 54 1.00 -2.45 2.63
CA PHE A 54 0.59 -2.77 3.98
C PHE A 54 0.47 -1.50 4.81
N ASN A 55 -0.51 -1.48 5.72
CA ASN A 55 -0.57 -0.52 6.82
C ASN A 55 -0.12 -1.27 8.07
N GLU A 56 1.07 -0.98 8.58
CA GLU A 56 1.71 -1.80 9.60
C GLU A 56 1.75 -3.29 9.15
N SER A 57 1.09 -4.20 9.87
CA SER A 57 0.99 -5.62 9.49
C SER A 57 -0.27 -5.98 8.70
N GLN A 58 -1.16 -5.02 8.44
CA GLN A 58 -2.41 -5.27 7.74
C GLN A 58 -2.23 -5.10 6.22
N TYR A 59 -2.50 -6.17 5.48
CA TYR A 59 -2.53 -6.12 4.02
C TYR A 59 -3.65 -5.18 3.53
N ARG A 60 -3.29 -4.25 2.64
CA ARG A 60 -4.23 -3.28 2.06
C ARG A 60 -4.56 -3.63 0.61
N GLY A 61 -3.58 -4.08 -0.16
CA GLY A 61 -3.77 -4.51 -1.54
C GLY A 61 -2.49 -4.44 -2.36
N ASP A 62 -2.60 -4.84 -3.61
CA ASP A 62 -1.57 -4.69 -4.62
C ASP A 62 -1.75 -3.37 -5.42
N TYR A 63 -1.03 -3.23 -6.52
CA TYR A 63 -1.17 -2.07 -7.40
C TYR A 63 -2.58 -1.89 -7.95
N ASP A 64 -3.25 -2.98 -8.33
CA ASP A 64 -4.52 -2.88 -9.05
C ASP A 64 -5.62 -2.41 -8.08
N ALA A 65 -5.59 -2.90 -6.84
CA ALA A 65 -6.45 -2.39 -5.76
C ALA A 65 -6.16 -0.92 -5.41
N PHE A 66 -4.88 -0.51 -5.38
CA PHE A 66 -4.51 0.90 -5.20
C PHE A 66 -5.03 1.78 -6.35
N PHE A 67 -4.88 1.31 -7.59
CA PHE A 67 -5.34 2.02 -8.78
C PHE A 67 -6.86 2.18 -8.78
N GLU A 68 -7.61 1.12 -8.47
CA GLU A 68 -9.07 1.18 -8.31
C GLU A 68 -9.47 2.18 -7.21
N ALA A 69 -8.79 2.16 -6.06
CA ALA A 69 -9.04 3.12 -5.00
C ALA A 69 -8.74 4.57 -5.43
N ARG A 70 -7.73 4.77 -6.29
CA ARG A 70 -7.39 6.08 -6.85
C ARG A 70 -8.46 6.60 -7.79
N GLU A 71 -8.93 5.78 -8.72
CA GLU A 71 -10.03 6.13 -9.64
C GLU A 71 -11.31 6.48 -8.88
N ASN A 72 -11.57 5.80 -7.77
CA ASN A 72 -12.72 6.05 -6.90
C ASN A 72 -12.52 7.16 -5.86
N ASN A 73 -11.38 7.87 -5.85
CA ASN A 73 -11.02 8.87 -4.83
C ASN A 73 -11.10 8.34 -3.38
N ALA A 74 -10.85 7.04 -3.20
CA ALA A 74 -10.96 6.31 -1.96
C ALA A 74 -9.59 5.82 -1.42
N VAL A 75 -8.47 6.38 -1.91
CA VAL A 75 -7.12 5.92 -1.55
C VAL A 75 -6.87 5.96 -0.03
N TYR A 76 -7.31 7.00 0.67
CA TYR A 76 -7.14 7.07 2.13
C TYR A 76 -7.88 5.92 2.83
N ALA A 77 -9.12 5.63 2.44
CA ALA A 77 -9.87 4.49 2.97
C ALA A 77 -9.21 3.15 2.61
N PHE A 78 -8.71 3.01 1.37
CA PHE A 78 -7.93 1.85 0.93
C PHE A 78 -6.67 1.65 1.78
N LEU A 79 -5.95 2.72 2.12
CA LEU A 79 -4.80 2.69 3.02
C LEU A 79 -5.22 2.46 4.49
N GLY A 80 -6.49 2.58 4.84
CA GLY A 80 -6.93 2.54 6.25
C GLY A 80 -6.48 3.79 7.01
N LEU A 81 -6.45 4.93 6.31
CA LEU A 81 -6.18 6.26 6.84
C LEU A 81 -7.45 7.10 6.87
N THR A 82 -7.46 8.06 7.79
CA THR A 82 -8.40 9.17 7.75
C THR A 82 -7.98 10.14 6.65
N ALA A 83 -8.92 10.51 5.78
CA ALA A 83 -8.65 11.51 4.75
C ALA A 83 -8.40 12.89 5.39
N PRO A 84 -7.46 13.71 4.88
CA PRO A 84 -7.21 15.03 5.42
C PRO A 84 -8.43 15.96 5.28
N PRO A 85 -8.60 16.94 6.17
CA PRO A 85 -9.70 17.91 6.08
C PRO A 85 -9.71 18.62 4.71
N GLY A 86 -10.85 18.61 4.03
CA GLY A 86 -10.99 19.15 2.66
C GLY A 86 -10.98 18.09 1.55
N SER A 87 -10.65 16.83 1.88
CA SER A 87 -10.90 15.67 1.02
C SER A 87 -12.39 15.31 1.01
N LYS A 88 -12.92 14.70 -0.06
CA LYS A 88 -14.35 14.34 -0.17
C LYS A 88 -14.84 13.21 0.77
N VAL A 89 -14.16 12.90 1.88
CA VAL A 89 -14.57 11.81 2.79
C VAL A 89 -14.28 12.15 4.27
N PHE A 90 -15.22 11.80 5.16
CA PHE A 90 -15.38 12.26 6.55
C PHE A 90 -14.53 11.50 7.60
N ASP A 91 -13.77 12.29 8.35
CA ASP A 91 -13.64 12.42 9.82
C ASP A 91 -12.73 11.62 10.79
N PHE A 92 -12.14 12.46 11.66
CA PHE A 92 -11.29 12.41 12.87
C PHE A 92 -10.36 11.23 13.27
N SER A 93 -9.09 11.63 13.44
CA SER A 93 -8.02 11.10 14.30
C SER A 93 -7.30 9.80 13.87
N LEU A 94 -6.12 9.97 13.25
CA LEU A 94 -4.81 9.73 13.88
C LEU A 94 -3.69 10.12 12.89
N LEU A 95 -2.73 10.85 13.43
CA LEU A 95 -1.53 11.36 12.77
C LEU A 95 -0.65 10.18 12.32
N TYR A 96 -0.36 10.10 11.01
CA TYR A 96 0.77 9.38 10.40
C TYR A 96 1.05 7.95 10.91
N ARG A 97 0.34 6.95 10.36
CA ARG A 97 0.78 5.55 10.41
C ARG A 97 1.76 5.28 9.27
N SER A 98 2.79 4.46 9.52
CA SER A 98 3.77 4.07 8.51
C SER A 98 3.19 2.98 7.61
N PHE A 99 3.19 3.25 6.31
CA PHE A 99 2.87 2.28 5.27
C PHE A 99 4.11 1.55 4.80
N TYR A 100 3.97 0.29 4.43
CA TYR A 100 5.03 -0.44 3.75
C TYR A 100 4.66 -0.61 2.28
N CYS A 101 5.60 -0.27 1.41
CA CYS A 101 5.54 -0.58 -0.01
C CYS A 101 6.71 -1.53 -0.33
N CYS A 102 6.40 -2.78 -0.67
CA CYS A 102 7.36 -3.77 -1.14
C CYS A 102 7.35 -3.80 -2.67
#